data_AF-A0A0C9W6L1-F1
#
_entry.id   AF-A0A0C9W6L1-F1
#
_cell.length_a   1.000
_cell.length_b   1.000
_cell.length_c   1.000
_cell.angle_alpha   90.00
_cell.angle_beta   90.00
_cell.angle_gamma   90.00
#
_symmetry.space_group_name_H-M   'P 1'
#
loop_
_entity.id
_entity.type
_entity.pdbx_description
1 polymer ?
#
loop_
_entity_poly.entity_id
_entity_poly.type
_entity_poly.pdbx_seq_one_letter_code
_entity_poly.pdbx_strand_id
1 'polypeptide(L)'
;GHGFRGDYYARFVPSESTECQCGHPLQTREHILSDCPLFEPYRHHLRAVSHSISPPFILGTKAGLTALTKFTQSSRAFAKATAQRDRPPAQPHEDQDPL
;
A
#
# COMPACT_ATOMS: atom_id res chain seq x y z
N GLY A 1 -1.69 12.89 -8.09
CA GLY A 1 -1.82 11.89 -7.01
C GLY A 1 -0.61 10.97 -7.05
N HIS A 2 0.08 10.77 -5.92
CA HIS A 2 1.35 10.04 -5.78
C HIS A 2 1.13 8.73 -5.03
N GLY A 3 0.67 7.68 -5.72
CA GLY A 3 0.53 6.34 -5.14
C GLY A 3 1.24 5.33 -6.00
N PHE A 4 2.03 4.44 -5.39
CA PHE A 4 2.72 3.37 -6.11
C PHE A 4 1.69 2.38 -6.66
N ARG A 5 1.61 2.25 -7.98
CA ARG A 5 0.57 1.51 -8.69
C ARG A 5 1.22 0.80 -9.87
N GLY A 6 1.11 -0.52 -9.94
CA GLY A 6 1.81 -1.33 -10.95
C GLY A 6 1.39 -0.96 -12.38
N ASP A 7 0.12 -0.60 -12.58
CA ASP A 7 -0.43 -0.09 -13.84
C ASP A 7 0.16 1.25 -14.28
N TYR A 8 0.45 2.14 -13.32
CA TYR A 8 1.12 3.42 -13.57
C TYR A 8 2.60 3.20 -13.91
N TYR A 9 3.29 2.36 -13.14
CA TYR A 9 4.71 2.06 -13.37
C TYR A 9 4.94 1.27 -14.67
N ALA A 10 4.07 0.32 -15.03
CA ALA A 10 4.12 -0.38 -16.31
C ALA A 10 4.12 0.57 -17.53
N ARG A 11 3.46 1.73 -17.39
CA ARG A 11 3.34 2.72 -18.46
C ARG A 11 4.41 3.81 -18.45
N PHE A 12 4.96 4.16 -17.29
CA PHE A 12 5.80 5.35 -17.15
C PHE A 12 7.16 5.13 -16.48
N VAL A 13 7.37 4.00 -15.80
CA VAL A 13 8.64 3.59 -15.19
C VAL A 13 8.77 2.05 -15.28
N PRO A 14 8.96 1.51 -16.49
CA PRO A 14 8.94 0.06 -16.74
C PRO A 14 10.08 -0.72 -16.05
N SER A 15 11.02 -0.01 -15.40
CA SER A 15 12.14 -0.59 -14.66
C SER A 15 11.82 -1.01 -13.22
N GLU A 16 10.67 -0.62 -12.64
CA GLU A 16 10.27 -1.12 -11.31
C GLU A 16 9.27 -2.27 -11.46
N SER A 17 9.43 -3.30 -10.61
CA SER A 17 8.52 -4.46 -10.62
C SER A 17 7.09 -4.00 -10.32
N THR A 18 6.20 -4.34 -11.25
CA THR A 18 4.76 -4.05 -11.16
C THR A 18 4.00 -5.18 -10.48
N GLU A 19 4.70 -6.26 -10.14
CA GLU A 19 4.16 -7.46 -9.52
C GLU A 19 3.80 -7.19 -8.06
N CYS A 20 2.75 -7.85 -7.59
CA CYS A 20 2.38 -7.82 -6.19
C CYS A 20 3.22 -8.81 -5.41
N GLN A 21 3.55 -8.49 -4.16
CA GLN A 21 4.20 -9.43 -3.25
C GLN A 21 3.37 -10.70 -2.99
N CYS A 22 2.08 -10.70 -3.36
CA CYS A 22 1.23 -11.89 -3.32
C CYS A 22 1.46 -12.86 -4.50
N GLY A 23 2.33 -12.50 -5.46
CA GLY A 23 2.58 -13.27 -6.68
C GLY A 23 1.71 -12.88 -7.88
N HIS A 24 0.82 -11.89 -7.74
CA HIS A 24 0.02 -11.40 -8.88
C HIS A 24 0.91 -10.60 -9.84
N PRO A 25 0.87 -10.85 -11.15
CA PRO A 25 1.75 -10.21 -12.13
C PRO A 25 1.58 -8.69 -12.29
N LEU A 26 0.53 -8.10 -11.70
CA LEU A 26 0.23 -6.68 -11.83
C LEU A 26 -0.56 -6.17 -10.62
N GLN A 27 0.00 -5.19 -9.91
CA GLN A 27 -0.68 -4.46 -8.86
C GLN A 27 -1.63 -3.43 -9.45
N THR A 28 -2.85 -3.86 -9.75
CA THR A 28 -3.96 -2.94 -10.07
C THR A 28 -4.66 -2.48 -8.81
N ARG A 29 -5.43 -1.39 -8.93
CA ARG A 29 -6.28 -0.90 -7.84
C ARG A 29 -7.31 -1.96 -7.43
N GLU A 30 -7.96 -2.59 -8.40
CA GLU A 30 -8.95 -3.64 -8.18
C GLU A 30 -8.32 -4.82 -7.43
N HIS A 31 -7.13 -5.24 -7.86
CA HIS A 31 -6.39 -6.28 -7.17
C HIS A 31 -6.12 -5.90 -5.72
N ILE A 32 -5.54 -4.73 -5.45
CA ILE A 32 -5.20 -4.32 -4.08
C ILE A 32 -6.43 -4.20 -3.18
N LEU A 33 -7.55 -3.66 -3.69
CA LEU A 33 -8.75 -3.39 -2.89
C LEU A 33 -9.61 -4.64 -2.66
N SER A 34 -9.69 -5.54 -3.65
CA SER A 34 -10.72 -6.59 -3.68
C SER A 34 -10.18 -8.02 -3.84
N ASP A 35 -9.00 -8.24 -4.42
CA ASP A 35 -8.55 -9.60 -4.78
C ASP A 35 -7.28 -10.05 -4.04
N CYS A 36 -6.37 -9.13 -3.70
CA CYS A 36 -5.08 -9.43 -3.09
C CYS A 36 -5.22 -10.02 -1.68
N PRO A 37 -4.78 -11.28 -1.46
CA PRO A 37 -4.93 -11.95 -0.16
C PRO A 37 -4.12 -11.27 0.95
N LEU A 38 -3.03 -10.57 0.62
CA LEU A 38 -2.21 -9.82 1.58
C LEU A 38 -3.01 -8.71 2.29
N PHE A 39 -4.05 -8.21 1.64
CA PHE A 39 -4.83 -7.09 2.16
C PHE A 39 -6.19 -7.50 2.72
N GLU A 40 -6.56 -8.79 2.66
CA GLU A 40 -7.81 -9.33 3.22
C GLU A 40 -8.07 -8.88 4.68
N PRO A 41 -7.09 -8.93 5.61
CA PRO A 41 -7.32 -8.52 7.00
C PRO A 41 -7.78 -7.07 7.15
N TYR A 42 -7.39 -6.19 6.22
CA TYR A 42 -7.69 -4.75 6.27
C TYR A 42 -8.97 -4.37 5.52
N ARG A 43 -9.57 -5.30 4.75
CA ARG A 43 -10.77 -5.03 3.94
C ARG A 43 -12.01 -4.73 4.75
N HIS A 44 -12.03 -5.06 6.04
CA HIS A 44 -13.14 -4.73 6.92
C HIS A 44 -13.43 -3.21 6.93
N HIS A 45 -12.41 -2.35 6.76
CA HIS A 45 -12.61 -0.91 6.61
C HIS A 45 -13.44 -0.54 5.37
N LEU A 46 -13.20 -1.23 4.25
CA LEU A 46 -13.91 -1.00 2.99
C LEU A 46 -15.30 -1.66 3.04
N ARG A 47 -15.40 -2.90 3.54
CA ARG A 47 -16.66 -3.64 3.69
C ARG A 47 -17.66 -2.95 4.62
N ALA A 48 -17.18 -2.17 5.59
CA ALA A 48 -18.02 -1.36 6.47
C ALA A 48 -18.86 -0.31 5.71
N VAL A 49 -18.40 0.16 4.54
CA VAL A 49 -19.12 1.15 3.73
C VAL A 49 -19.63 0.59 2.40
N SER A 50 -19.01 -0.49 1.89
CA SER A 50 -19.42 -1.18 0.67
C SER A 50 -19.11 -2.66 0.81
N HIS A 51 -20.12 -3.48 1.09
CA HIS A 51 -19.95 -4.92 1.31
C HIS A 51 -19.24 -5.62 0.14
N SER A 52 -19.54 -5.22 -1.10
CA SER A 52 -18.92 -5.72 -2.33
C SER A 52 -17.66 -4.98 -2.76
N ILE A 53 -17.18 -4.00 -1.98
CA ILE A 53 -16.00 -3.17 -2.28
C ILE A 53 -16.08 -2.59 -3.70
N SER A 54 -17.20 -1.93 -4.00
CA SER A 54 -17.46 -1.34 -5.32
C SER A 54 -16.51 -0.16 -5.58
N PRO A 55 -15.60 -0.21 -6.58
CA PRO A 55 -14.66 0.88 -6.83
C PRO A 55 -15.32 2.24 -7.12
N PRO A 56 -16.41 2.33 -7.92
CA PRO A 56 -17.14 3.58 -8.12
C PRO A 56 -17.65 4.19 -6.81
N PHE A 57 -18.12 3.36 -5.87
CA PHE A 57 -18.62 3.84 -4.59
C PHE A 57 -17.48 4.27 -3.66
N ILE A 58 -16.45 3.44 -3.54
CA ILE A 58 -15.29 3.71 -2.67
C ILE A 58 -14.57 5.00 -3.08
N LEU A 59 -14.52 5.29 -4.39
CA LEU A 59 -13.80 6.45 -4.90
C LEU A 59 -14.69 7.66 -5.19
N GLY A 60 -16.00 7.43 -5.37
CA GLY A 60 -16.97 8.47 -5.70
C GLY A 60 -17.66 9.09 -4.48
N THR A 61 -17.46 8.55 -3.28
CA THR A 61 -18.16 9.03 -2.07
C THR A 61 -17.20 9.42 -0.96
N LYS A 62 -17.59 10.42 -0.14
CA LYS A 62 -16.81 10.85 1.03
C LYS A 62 -16.60 9.71 2.05
N ALA A 63 -17.64 8.88 2.25
CA ALA A 63 -17.57 7.71 3.11
C ALA A 63 -16.58 6.67 2.57
N GLY A 64 -16.65 6.40 1.26
CA GLY A 64 -15.70 5.55 0.54
C GLY A 64 -14.25 6.03 0.66
N LEU A 65 -13.99 7.31 0.43
CA LEU A 65 -12.65 7.89 0.55
C LEU A 65 -12.12 7.81 1.98
N THR A 66 -12.98 8.02 2.98
CA THR A 66 -12.60 7.89 4.40
C THR A 66 -12.23 6.44 4.75
N ALA A 67 -13.03 5.48 4.27
CA ALA A 67 -12.74 4.06 4.42
C ALA A 67 -11.44 3.66 3.70
N LEU A 68 -11.21 4.21 2.51
CA LEU A 68 -9.99 4.02 1.75
C LEU A 68 -8.77 4.56 2.49
N THR A 69 -8.85 5.75 3.09
CA THR A 69 -7.76 6.29 3.92
C THR A 69 -7.42 5.37 5.10
N LYS A 70 -8.43 4.85 5.81
CA LYS A 70 -8.21 3.88 6.90
C LYS A 70 -7.56 2.59 6.40
N PHE A 71 -8.03 2.09 5.27
CA PHE A 71 -7.45 0.93 4.60
C PHE A 71 -5.98 1.16 4.25
N THR A 72 -5.63 2.28 3.62
CA THR A 72 -4.25 2.54 3.19
C THR A 72 -3.31 2.82 4.35
N GLN A 73 -3.77 3.48 5.41
CA GLN A 73 -3.00 3.68 6.64
C GLN A 73 -2.68 2.37 7.34
N SER A 74 -3.65 1.46 7.43
CA SER A 74 -3.49 0.18 8.13
C SER A 74 -2.71 -0.85 7.31
N SER A 75 -2.98 -0.92 6.01
CA SER A 75 -2.37 -1.93 5.12
C SER A 75 -1.03 -1.51 4.51
N ARG A 76 -0.75 -0.20 4.45
CA ARG A 76 0.38 0.39 3.71
C ARG A 76 0.44 -0.06 2.24
N ALA A 77 -0.69 -0.45 1.65
CA ALA A 77 -0.76 -1.12 0.33
C ALA A 77 -0.17 -0.33 -0.85
N PHE A 78 -0.02 0.99 -0.73
CA PHE A 78 0.55 1.87 -1.76
C PHE A 78 1.86 2.54 -1.34
N ALA A 79 2.43 2.15 -0.21
CA ALA A 79 3.74 2.65 0.22
C ALA A 79 4.82 2.05 -0.70
N LYS A 80 5.73 2.89 -1.21
CA LYS A 80 6.91 2.39 -1.91
C LYS A 80 7.68 1.49 -0.94
N ALA A 81 7.95 0.25 -1.34
CA ALA A 81 8.85 -0.63 -0.61
C ALA A 81 10.27 -0.03 -0.73
N THR A 82 10.60 0.93 0.12
CA THR A 82 12.00 1.28 0.34
C THR A 82 12.66 0.03 0.91
N ALA A 83 13.80 -0.37 0.33
CA ALA A 83 14.59 -1.51 0.75
C ALA A 83 15.24 -1.27 2.14
N GLN A 84 14.41 -1.12 3.17
CA GLN A 84 14.79 -1.10 4.57
C GLN A 84 13.94 -2.15 5.28
N ARG A 85 14.14 -3.41 4.90
CA ARG A 85 13.56 -4.54 5.65
C ARG A 85 14.50 -5.14 6.70
N ASP A 86 15.82 -4.88 6.67
CA ASP A 86 16.73 -5.47 7.67
C ASP A 86 17.98 -4.61 7.94
N ARG A 87 17.84 -3.46 8.61
CA ARG A 87 18.97 -2.90 9.34
C ARG A 87 18.65 -2.99 10.83
N PRO A 88 19.40 -3.79 11.63
CA PRO A 88 19.28 -3.71 13.08
C PRO A 88 19.47 -2.25 13.50
N PRO A 89 18.78 -1.78 14.55
CA PRO A 89 18.91 -0.40 15.02
C PRO A 89 20.40 -0.10 15.20
N ALA A 90 20.89 0.94 14.52
CA ALA A 90 22.26 1.41 14.70
C ALA A 90 22.42 1.71 16.19
N GLN A 91 23.36 1.03 16.83
CA GLN A 91 23.65 1.26 18.25
C GLN A 91 24.00 2.74 18.45
N PRO A 92 23.59 3.36 19.57
CA PRO A 92 24.03 4.72 19.88
C PRO A 92 25.55 4.71 19.97
N HIS A 93 26.23 5.57 19.21
CA HIS A 93 27.63 5.83 19.46
C HIS A 93 27.69 6.80 20.64
N GLU A 94 28.38 6.37 21.67
CA GLU A 94 28.66 7.15 22.87
C GLU A 94 29.69 8.21 22.48
N ASP A 95 29.28 9.48 22.49
CA ASP A 95 30.18 10.61 22.29
C ASP A 95 31.00 10.78 23.58
N GLN A 96 32.24 10.28 23.59
CA GLN A 96 33.24 10.70 24.56
C GLN A 96 34.13 11.76 23.91
N ASP A 97 33.77 13.00 24.26
CA ASP A 97 34.45 14.27 24.05
C ASP A 97 35.94 14.21 24.48
N PRO A 98 36.91 14.60 23.63
CA PRO A 98 38.30 14.72 24.01
C PRO A 98 38.66 16.14 24.44
N LEU A 99 39.06 16.31 25.70
CA LEU A 99 40.02 17.33 26.15
C LEU A 99 41.00 16.75 27.17
#